data_AF-A0A6P6T0Y3-F1
#
_entry.id   AF-A0A6P6T0Y3-F1
#
_cell.length_a   1.000
_cell.length_b   1.000
_cell.length_c   1.000
_cell.angle_alpha   90.00
_cell.angle_beta   90.00
_cell.angle_gamma   90.00
#
_symmetry.space_group_name_H-M   'P 1'
#
loop_
_entity.id
_entity.type
_entity.pdbx_description
1 polymer ?
#
loop_
_entity_poly.entity_id
_entity_poly.type
_entity_poly.pdbx_seq_one_letter_code
_entity_poly.pdbx_strand_id
1 'polypeptide(L)'
;MALKFRLSWLILLQFFSRLTHECSGLKLSKSTALLVFGNSAVDTGSTNYIPTIPRSNYAPYGINFTRHIPTGRYSDEKLLPDISCPHKASKMLFLLLCGETYPMMNCFRVSSAAAGFDDQTKSVTNAIPTSKQPQFLRDYLPKLERIVGKKVLKELFGKL
;
A
#
# COMPACT_ATOMS: atom_id res chain seq x y z
N MET A 1 53.90 -9.49 -8.87
CA MET A 1 52.94 -8.39 -9.16
C MET A 1 51.50 -8.89 -9.41
N ALA A 2 51.32 -9.97 -10.19
CA ALA A 2 49.99 -10.52 -10.54
C ALA A 2 49.13 -11.03 -9.35
N LEU A 3 49.75 -11.55 -8.29
CA LEU A 3 49.00 -12.10 -7.13
C LEU A 3 48.26 -11.03 -6.31
N LYS A 4 48.85 -9.82 -6.18
CA LYS A 4 48.21 -8.68 -5.47
C LYS A 4 47.00 -8.14 -6.24
N PHE A 5 47.06 -8.15 -7.57
CA PHE A 5 45.93 -7.79 -8.44
C PHE A 5 44.75 -8.76 -8.29
N ARG A 6 45.03 -10.06 -8.18
CA ARG A 6 43.99 -11.09 -7.98
C ARG A 6 43.32 -11.01 -6.60
N LEU A 7 44.08 -10.71 -5.54
CA LEU A 7 43.50 -10.51 -4.21
C LEU A 7 42.60 -9.27 -4.15
N SER A 8 43.00 -8.16 -4.79
CA SER A 8 42.21 -6.93 -4.86
C SER A 8 40.86 -7.14 -5.56
N TRP A 9 40.86 -7.89 -6.66
CA TRP A 9 39.62 -8.23 -7.39
C TRP A 9 38.66 -9.10 -6.57
N LEU A 10 39.19 -10.05 -5.79
CA LEU A 10 38.38 -10.88 -4.89
C LEU A 10 37.78 -10.05 -3.75
N ILE A 11 38.51 -9.08 -3.18
CA ILE A 11 38.00 -8.18 -2.15
C ILE A 11 36.90 -7.26 -2.72
N LEU A 12 37.06 -6.75 -3.94
CA LEU A 12 36.04 -5.97 -4.65
C LEU A 12 34.76 -6.78 -4.92
N LEU A 13 34.87 -8.03 -5.39
CA LEU A 13 33.73 -8.94 -5.58
C LEU A 13 32.96 -9.24 -4.28
N GLN A 14 33.70 -9.42 -3.17
CA GLN A 14 33.09 -9.60 -1.85
C GLN A 14 32.41 -8.31 -1.36
N PHE A 15 32.93 -7.13 -1.72
CA PHE A 15 32.28 -5.85 -1.41
C PHE A 15 30.99 -5.63 -2.23
N PHE A 16 31.03 -5.93 -3.54
CA PHE A 16 29.87 -5.80 -4.43
C PHE A 16 28.73 -6.74 -4.03
N SER A 17 29.02 -7.97 -3.62
CA SER A 17 28.01 -8.92 -3.13
C SER A 17 27.37 -8.52 -1.79
N ARG A 18 28.04 -7.70 -0.96
CA ARG A 18 27.43 -7.13 0.25
C ARG A 18 26.58 -5.88 -0.01
N LEU A 19 26.78 -5.19 -1.13
CA LEU A 19 25.95 -4.05 -1.54
C LEU A 19 24.62 -4.50 -2.16
N THR A 20 24.57 -5.69 -2.74
CA THR A 20 23.34 -6.35 -3.18
C THR A 20 22.72 -7.14 -2.03
N HIS A 21 22.40 -6.47 -0.92
CA HIS A 21 21.46 -7.07 0.02
C HIS A 21 20.08 -6.99 -0.64
N GLU A 22 19.65 -8.09 -1.27
CA GLU A 22 18.24 -8.22 -1.66
C GLU A 22 17.40 -8.00 -0.40
N CYS A 23 16.60 -6.93 -0.41
CA CYS A 23 15.54 -6.79 0.57
C CYS A 23 14.52 -7.88 0.22
N SER A 24 14.64 -9.03 0.89
CA SER A 24 13.68 -10.12 0.77
C SER A 24 12.29 -9.53 0.96
N GLY A 25 11.52 -9.45 -0.13
CA GLY A 25 10.16 -8.92 -0.11
C GLY A 25 9.37 -9.62 0.99
N LEU A 26 8.60 -8.85 1.75
CA LEU A 26 7.89 -9.32 2.93
C LEU A 26 6.86 -10.38 2.51
N LYS A 27 7.21 -11.66 2.66
CA LYS A 27 6.32 -12.77 2.32
C LYS A 27 5.30 -12.92 3.44
N LEU A 28 4.17 -12.22 3.30
CA LEU A 28 3.08 -12.28 4.26
C LEU A 28 2.58 -13.73 4.40
N SER A 29 2.55 -14.23 5.64
CA SER A 29 1.88 -15.49 5.95
C SER A 29 0.40 -15.39 5.59
N LYS A 30 -0.22 -16.52 5.24
CA LYS A 30 -1.68 -16.64 5.05
C LYS A 30 -2.49 -16.16 6.27
N SER A 31 -1.88 -16.05 7.44
CA SER A 31 -2.50 -15.61 8.69
C SER A 31 -2.18 -14.17 9.11
N THR A 32 -1.51 -13.36 8.28
CA THR A 32 -1.13 -12.00 8.69
C THR A 32 -1.79 -10.96 7.79
N ALA A 33 -2.55 -10.03 8.37
CA ALA A 33 -3.08 -8.87 7.67
C ALA A 33 -2.03 -7.74 7.55
N LEU A 34 -1.86 -7.20 6.34
CA LEU A 34 -1.13 -5.97 6.06
C LEU A 34 -2.11 -4.80 6.10
N LEU A 35 -1.86 -3.82 6.95
CA LEU A 35 -2.67 -2.61 7.05
C LEU A 35 -1.87 -1.44 6.48
N VAL A 36 -2.46 -0.76 5.49
CA VAL A 36 -1.82 0.35 4.79
C VAL A 36 -2.60 1.62 5.06
N PHE A 37 -1.98 2.49 5.85
CA PHE A 37 -2.43 3.84 6.19
C PHE A 37 -1.40 4.86 5.69
N GLY A 38 -1.85 6.05 5.34
CA GLY A 38 -0.98 7.16 4.98
C GLY A 38 -1.55 8.04 3.88
N ASN A 39 -0.64 8.67 3.15
CA ASN A 39 -0.92 9.67 2.13
C ASN A 39 -0.65 9.12 0.71
N SER A 40 -0.39 10.03 -0.24
CA SER A 40 -0.15 9.72 -1.66
C SER A 40 0.96 8.68 -1.88
N ALA A 41 1.95 8.60 -1.00
CA ALA A 41 3.05 7.64 -1.10
C ALA A 41 2.60 6.17 -1.02
N VAL A 42 1.45 5.91 -0.41
CA VAL A 42 0.87 4.57 -0.23
C VAL A 42 -0.57 4.49 -0.73
N ASP A 43 -1.05 5.54 -1.40
CA ASP A 43 -2.39 5.60 -1.97
C ASP A 43 -2.39 5.01 -3.39
N THR A 44 -3.08 3.88 -3.53
CA THR A 44 -3.19 3.15 -4.81
C THR A 44 -4.46 3.50 -5.58
N GLY A 45 -5.03 4.68 -5.32
CA GLY A 45 -6.19 5.25 -5.99
C GLY A 45 -7.46 5.24 -5.15
N SER A 46 -7.38 5.08 -3.83
CA SER A 46 -8.55 5.21 -2.95
C SER A 46 -9.09 6.65 -2.93
N THR A 47 -8.22 7.65 -3.05
CA THR A 47 -8.63 9.07 -3.12
C THR A 47 -9.47 9.40 -4.35
N ASN A 48 -9.36 8.63 -5.44
CA ASN A 48 -10.17 8.86 -6.63
C ASN A 48 -11.68 8.60 -6.40
N TYR A 49 -12.07 8.02 -5.27
CA TYR A 49 -13.48 7.77 -4.92
C TYR A 49 -14.08 8.79 -3.95
N ILE A 50 -13.30 9.77 -3.49
CA ILE A 50 -13.74 10.81 -2.54
C ILE A 50 -13.61 12.18 -3.21
N PRO A 51 -14.52 13.14 -2.98
CA PRO A 51 -14.38 14.51 -3.46
C PRO A 51 -13.23 15.27 -2.77
N THR A 52 -11.99 14.97 -3.16
CA THR A 52 -10.76 15.63 -2.73
C THR A 52 -10.16 16.48 -3.84
N ILE A 53 -9.33 17.46 -3.45
CA ILE A 53 -8.54 18.27 -4.38
C ILE A 53 -7.43 17.45 -5.07
N PRO A 54 -6.56 16.71 -4.36
CA PRO A 54 -5.58 15.88 -5.03
C PRO A 54 -6.28 14.72 -5.74
N ARG A 55 -6.00 14.52 -7.03
CA ARG A 55 -6.42 13.37 -7.83
C ARG A 55 -5.24 12.84 -8.64
N SER A 56 -5.34 11.60 -9.11
CA SER A 56 -4.28 10.94 -9.89
C SER A 56 -4.86 10.01 -10.96
N ASN A 57 -6.07 10.32 -11.41
CA ASN A 57 -6.77 9.67 -12.53
C ASN A 57 -6.55 10.41 -13.87
N TYR A 58 -5.43 11.13 -14.01
CA TYR A 58 -5.07 11.90 -15.20
C TYR A 58 -3.55 11.82 -15.44
N ALA A 59 -3.10 12.15 -16.66
CA ALA A 59 -1.68 12.18 -17.01
C ALA A 59 -0.92 13.26 -16.20
N PRO A 60 0.36 13.06 -15.83
CA PRO A 60 1.26 12.01 -16.31
C PRO A 60 1.12 10.67 -15.56
N TYR A 61 0.33 10.61 -14.49
CA TYR A 61 0.29 9.43 -13.62
C TYR A 61 -0.04 8.14 -14.38
N GLY A 62 0.76 7.12 -14.09
CA GLY A 62 0.61 5.80 -14.66
C GLY A 62 1.19 5.61 -16.07
N ILE A 63 2.00 6.56 -16.56
CA ILE A 63 2.60 6.47 -17.90
C ILE A 63 3.56 5.27 -18.05
N ASN A 64 4.14 4.73 -16.99
CA ASN A 64 5.01 3.54 -17.08
C ASN A 64 4.24 2.20 -16.91
N PHE A 65 2.91 2.21 -16.74
CA PHE A 65 2.13 0.97 -16.75
C PHE A 65 1.88 0.47 -18.17
N THR A 66 1.65 -0.84 -18.32
CA THR A 66 1.48 -1.54 -19.62
C THR A 66 0.44 -0.92 -20.56
N ARG A 67 -0.54 -0.17 -20.03
CA ARG A 67 -1.60 0.48 -20.83
C ARG A 67 -1.46 2.00 -20.88
N HIS A 68 -0.49 2.59 -20.19
CA HIS A 68 -0.34 4.05 -20.04
C HIS A 68 -1.61 4.75 -19.50
N ILE A 69 -2.42 4.01 -18.72
CA ILE A 69 -3.69 4.50 -18.15
C ILE A 69 -3.44 4.92 -16.69
N PRO A 70 -3.90 6.11 -16.27
CA PRO A 70 -3.86 6.52 -14.89
C PRO A 70 -4.55 5.52 -13.98
N THR A 71 -3.80 4.99 -13.01
CA THR A 71 -4.30 3.94 -12.10
C THR A 71 -4.80 4.48 -10.76
N GLY A 72 -4.68 5.79 -10.55
CA GLY A 72 -4.92 6.44 -9.27
C GLY A 72 -3.74 6.41 -8.29
N ARG A 73 -2.58 5.93 -8.72
CA ARG A 73 -1.33 6.09 -7.97
C ARG A 73 -0.76 7.47 -8.26
N TYR A 74 -0.21 8.12 -7.25
CA TYR A 74 0.56 9.36 -7.40
C TYR A 74 1.99 9.05 -7.85
N SER A 75 2.11 8.19 -8.86
CA SER A 75 3.36 7.69 -9.44
C SER A 75 3.10 7.17 -10.84
N ASP A 76 4.14 7.13 -11.67
CA ASP A 76 4.11 6.50 -12.98
C ASP A 76 4.19 4.97 -12.91
N GLU A 77 4.57 4.45 -11.73
CA GLU A 77 4.80 3.03 -11.47
C GLU A 77 4.06 2.54 -10.22
N LYS A 78 4.40 1.31 -9.79
CA LYS A 78 3.87 0.67 -8.58
C LYS A 78 4.37 1.38 -7.32
N LEU A 79 3.49 1.56 -6.35
CA LEU A 79 3.86 2.02 -5.02
C LEU A 79 4.29 0.84 -4.15
N LEU A 80 4.91 1.11 -2.99
CA LEU A 80 5.32 0.08 -2.04
C LEU A 80 4.19 -0.91 -1.68
N PRO A 81 2.93 -0.49 -1.45
CA PRO A 81 1.83 -1.41 -1.20
C PRO A 81 1.54 -2.39 -2.34
N ASP A 82 1.89 -2.07 -3.58
CA ASP A 82 1.66 -2.98 -4.72
C ASP A 82 2.69 -4.10 -4.81
N ILE A 83 3.88 -3.86 -4.24
CA ILE A 83 4.94 -4.85 -4.13
C ILE A 83 4.67 -5.76 -2.93
N SER A 84 4.41 -5.15 -1.76
CA SER A 84 4.14 -5.88 -0.52
C SER A 84 2.78 -6.58 -0.51
N CYS A 85 1.86 -6.16 -1.38
CA CYS A 85 0.50 -6.67 -1.43
C CYS A 85 -0.04 -6.62 -2.88
N PRO A 86 0.28 -7.62 -3.70
CA PRO A 86 -0.06 -7.61 -5.12
C PRO A 86 -1.56 -7.84 -5.38
N HIS A 87 -2.13 -7.04 -6.30
CA HIS A 87 -3.41 -7.04 -7.05
C HIS A 87 -4.73 -7.59 -6.48
N LYS A 88 -4.70 -8.35 -5.41
CA LYS A 88 -5.89 -8.95 -4.80
C LYS A 88 -6.17 -8.31 -3.42
N ALA A 89 -5.59 -7.12 -3.21
CA ALA A 89 -5.74 -6.27 -2.05
C ALA A 89 -7.14 -5.67 -1.97
N SER A 90 -7.68 -5.52 -0.76
CA SER A 90 -8.94 -4.84 -0.55
C SER A 90 -8.72 -3.33 -0.39
N LYS A 91 -9.22 -2.53 -1.34
CA LYS A 91 -9.29 -1.07 -1.22
C LYS A 91 -10.46 -0.71 -0.31
N MET A 92 -10.22 -0.74 0.98
CA MET A 92 -11.28 -0.66 1.98
C MET A 92 -12.07 0.64 1.92
N LEU A 93 -11.39 1.76 1.60
CA LEU A 93 -12.05 3.05 1.41
C LEU A 93 -13.04 3.04 0.24
N PHE A 94 -12.67 2.37 -0.86
CA PHE A 94 -13.59 2.13 -1.97
C PHE A 94 -14.78 1.26 -1.55
N LEU A 95 -14.58 0.22 -0.73
CA LEU A 95 -15.68 -0.65 -0.25
C LEU A 95 -16.64 0.01 0.72
N LEU A 96 -16.12 0.93 1.54
CA LEU A 96 -16.92 1.76 2.44
C LEU A 96 -17.82 2.72 1.63
N LEU A 97 -17.31 3.29 0.54
CA LEU A 97 -18.01 4.29 -0.26
C LEU A 97 -18.94 3.68 -1.32
N CYS A 98 -18.51 2.62 -1.99
CA CYS A 98 -19.22 2.01 -3.12
C CYS A 98 -20.00 0.74 -2.75
N GLY A 99 -19.90 0.27 -1.50
CA GLY A 99 -20.70 -0.86 -1.01
C GLY A 99 -20.27 -2.24 -1.51
N GLU A 100 -19.40 -2.34 -2.51
CA GLU A 100 -18.93 -3.61 -3.06
C GLU A 100 -18.16 -4.47 -2.04
N THR A 101 -18.07 -5.77 -2.33
CA THR A 101 -17.34 -6.76 -1.54
C THR A 101 -16.42 -7.57 -2.45
N TYR A 102 -15.14 -7.68 -2.09
CA TYR A 102 -14.16 -8.48 -2.84
C TYR A 102 -13.68 -9.66 -1.98
N PRO A 103 -13.51 -10.86 -2.55
CA PRO A 103 -12.95 -12.01 -1.84
C PRO A 103 -11.53 -11.67 -1.38
N MET A 104 -11.29 -11.81 -0.08
CA MET A 104 -10.22 -11.08 0.59
C MET A 104 -8.86 -11.78 0.54
N MET A 105 -7.82 -11.03 0.16
CA MET A 105 -6.44 -11.27 0.57
C MET A 105 -6.11 -10.35 1.74
N ASN A 106 -5.18 -10.80 2.56
CA ASN A 106 -4.78 -10.25 3.86
C ASN A 106 -4.14 -8.86 3.80
N CYS A 107 -4.75 -7.91 3.09
CA CYS A 107 -4.20 -6.60 2.85
C CYS A 107 -5.31 -5.56 2.68
N PHE A 108 -5.26 -4.57 3.57
CA PHE A 108 -6.30 -3.57 3.77
C PHE A 108 -5.70 -2.19 3.56
N ARG A 109 -6.27 -1.43 2.63
CA ARG A 109 -5.77 -0.10 2.26
C ARG A 109 -6.82 0.97 2.56
N VAL A 110 -6.43 1.95 3.38
CA VAL A 110 -7.30 3.06 3.84
C VAL A 110 -6.63 4.43 3.61
N SER A 111 -5.50 4.45 2.92
CA SER A 111 -4.75 5.66 2.61
C SER A 111 -5.55 6.67 1.80
N SER A 112 -5.26 7.96 2.03
CA SER A 112 -5.86 9.10 1.33
C SER A 112 -4.77 10.10 1.00
N ALA A 113 -4.61 10.46 -0.26
CA ALA A 113 -3.64 11.45 -0.69
C ALA A 113 -3.92 12.82 -0.10
N ALA A 114 -2.83 13.57 0.12
CA ALA A 114 -2.80 14.80 0.90
C ALA A 114 -3.38 14.69 2.33
N ALA A 115 -3.47 13.48 2.88
CA ALA A 115 -3.62 13.30 4.32
C ALA A 115 -2.39 13.87 5.00
N GLY A 116 -2.60 14.90 5.81
CA GLY A 116 -1.58 15.43 6.70
C GLY A 116 -1.47 14.60 7.98
N PHE A 117 -0.40 14.87 8.73
CA PHE A 117 -0.31 14.47 10.13
C PHE A 117 -1.30 15.29 10.98
N ASP A 118 -1.38 16.59 10.70
CA ASP A 118 -2.40 17.47 11.29
C ASP A 118 -3.73 17.33 10.53
N ASP A 119 -4.79 17.05 11.29
CA ASP A 119 -6.17 16.99 10.83
C ASP A 119 -6.63 18.27 10.14
N GLN A 120 -6.05 19.43 10.45
CA GLN A 120 -6.38 20.71 9.79
C GLN A 120 -6.04 20.72 8.29
N THR A 121 -5.13 19.86 7.83
CA THR A 121 -4.81 19.70 6.40
C THR A 121 -6.07 19.40 5.58
N LYS A 122 -7.05 18.68 6.15
CA LYS A 122 -8.31 18.36 5.49
C LYS A 122 -9.12 19.59 5.10
N SER A 123 -8.99 20.70 5.82
CA SER A 123 -9.73 21.93 5.54
C SER A 123 -9.37 22.52 4.18
N VAL A 124 -8.15 22.22 3.70
CA VAL A 124 -7.66 22.66 2.39
C VAL A 124 -7.76 21.56 1.36
N THR A 125 -7.62 20.28 1.72
CA THR A 125 -7.49 19.18 0.75
C THR A 125 -8.73 18.30 0.60
N ASN A 126 -9.65 18.36 1.57
CA ASN A 126 -10.72 17.39 1.83
C ASN A 126 -10.25 15.94 1.98
N ALA A 127 -8.94 15.71 2.14
CA ALA A 127 -8.39 14.38 2.35
C ALA A 127 -8.86 13.78 3.68
N ILE A 128 -8.88 12.45 3.77
CA ILE A 128 -9.12 11.77 5.04
C ILE A 128 -7.86 11.89 5.91
N PRO A 129 -7.94 12.54 7.07
CA PRO A 129 -6.79 12.67 7.96
C PRO A 129 -6.23 11.32 8.36
N THR A 130 -4.91 11.23 8.54
CA THR A 130 -4.24 9.98 8.95
C THR A 130 -4.79 9.46 10.27
N SER A 131 -5.18 10.36 11.19
CA SER A 131 -5.81 10.04 12.48
C SER A 131 -7.15 9.28 12.35
N LYS A 132 -7.88 9.47 11.23
CA LYS A 132 -9.19 8.85 10.98
C LYS A 132 -9.09 7.52 10.27
N GLN A 133 -8.00 7.24 9.55
CA GLN A 133 -7.88 6.01 8.75
C GLN A 133 -7.97 4.71 9.57
N PRO A 134 -7.43 4.61 10.82
CA PRO A 134 -7.67 3.46 11.67
C PRO A 134 -9.14 3.28 12.08
N GLN A 135 -9.89 4.38 12.24
CA GLN A 135 -11.32 4.31 12.57
C GLN A 135 -12.11 3.72 11.40
N PHE A 136 -11.82 4.13 10.16
CA PHE A 136 -12.44 3.52 8.98
C PHE A 136 -12.21 2.01 8.94
N LEU A 137 -11.03 1.53 9.34
CA LEU A 137 -10.78 0.08 9.47
C LEU A 137 -11.70 -0.54 10.51
N ARG A 138 -11.79 0.06 11.70
CA ARG A 138 -12.71 -0.43 12.75
C ARG A 138 -14.16 -0.47 12.28
N ASP A 139 -14.62 0.53 11.54
CA ASP A 139 -15.98 0.60 11.02
C ASP A 139 -16.25 -0.46 9.94
N TYR A 140 -15.21 -0.89 9.22
CA TYR A 140 -15.29 -1.96 8.23
C TYR A 140 -15.24 -3.37 8.84
N LEU A 141 -14.65 -3.56 10.02
CA LEU A 141 -14.51 -4.89 10.66
C LEU A 141 -15.84 -5.64 10.82
N PRO A 142 -16.97 -5.04 11.21
CA PRO A 142 -18.25 -5.74 11.28
C PRO A 142 -18.77 -6.22 9.93
N LYS A 143 -18.60 -5.41 8.87
CA LYS A 143 -18.95 -5.83 7.49
C LYS A 143 -18.05 -6.98 7.06
N LEU A 144 -16.78 -6.90 7.41
CA LEU A 144 -15.80 -7.93 7.11
C LEU A 144 -16.08 -9.24 7.83
N GLU A 145 -16.45 -9.19 9.12
CA GLU A 145 -16.85 -10.36 9.89
C GLU A 145 -18.02 -11.09 9.24
N ARG A 146 -19.01 -10.37 8.69
CA ARG A 146 -20.14 -10.97 7.96
C ARG A 146 -19.71 -11.68 6.67
N ILE A 147 -18.64 -11.23 6.02
CA ILE A 147 -18.16 -11.77 4.75
C ILE A 147 -17.26 -12.99 4.98
N VAL A 148 -16.29 -12.91 5.91
CA VAL A 148 -15.28 -13.97 6.11
C VAL A 148 -15.50 -14.83 7.36
N GLY A 149 -16.40 -14.42 8.23
CA GLY A 149 -16.66 -15.10 9.50
C GLY A 149 -15.67 -14.72 10.61
N LYS A 150 -16.14 -14.86 11.86
CA LYS A 150 -15.39 -14.51 13.07
C LYS A 150 -14.05 -15.25 13.22
N LYS A 151 -13.99 -16.51 12.78
CA LYS A 151 -12.77 -17.33 12.85
C LYS A 151 -11.65 -16.74 11.98
N VAL A 152 -11.95 -16.47 10.71
CA VAL A 152 -10.98 -15.90 9.77
C VAL A 152 -10.58 -14.49 10.19
N LEU A 153 -11.53 -13.68 10.66
CA LEU A 153 -11.23 -12.33 11.16
C LEU A 153 -10.22 -12.37 12.33
N LYS A 154 -10.42 -13.30 13.28
CA LYS A 154 -9.52 -13.50 14.41
C LYS A 154 -8.14 -14.01 13.98
N GLU A 155 -8.07 -14.84 12.94
CA GLU A 155 -6.79 -15.28 12.37
C GLU A 155 -6.04 -14.12 11.72
N LEU A 156 -6.73 -13.22 11.02
CA LEU A 156 -6.13 -12.09 10.30
C LEU A 156 -5.61 -10.98 11.22
N PHE A 157 -6.37 -10.64 12.26
CA PHE A 157 -6.11 -9.47 13.10
C PHE A 157 -5.73 -9.83 14.55
N GLY A 158 -5.78 -11.10 14.93
CA GLY A 158 -5.53 -11.54 16.30
C GLY A 158 -6.62 -11.11 17.27
N LYS A 159 -6.22 -10.68 18.48
CA LYS A 159 -7.13 -10.04 19.45
C LYS A 159 -7.15 -8.53 19.17
N LEU A 160 -8.11 -8.10 18.35
CA LEU A 160 -8.49 -6.68 18.23
C LEU A 160 -9.48 -6.27 19.33
#